data_AF-A0A3M2CJG1-F1
#
_entry.id   AF-A0A3M2CJG1-F1
#
_cell.length_a   1.000
_cell.length_b   1.000
_cell.length_c   1.000
_cell.angle_alpha   90.00
_cell.angle_beta   90.00
_cell.angle_gamma   90.00
#
_symmetry.space_group_name_H-M   'P 1'
#
loop_
_entity.id
_entity.type
_entity.pdbx_description
1 polymer ?
#
loop_
_entity_poly.entity_id
_entity_poly.type
_entity_poly.pdbx_seq_one_letter_code
_entity_poly.pdbx_strand_id
1 'polypeptide(L)'
;MFCLNVRPAQAVRAVAAQGGDATVLIESTSRFRGPAQRLLPPVRAAGLTRRGGMPITVHAAEPTPVQDVTEHRRGWLECRVAGVLLFAVHAVAPYLPWRLARRRDQLRALADRIADVPTGDPALAIGDFNTADFERVWADFEAGAGDWRRLAPSGRWSGTWLLGGVWSPIAVDHVLTPPALAGGGGAGSRATTFAIPGSDHLGLRVDLPEGTADPAAVPASPAPAR
;
A
#
# COMPACT_ATOMS: atom_id res chain seq x y z
N MET A 1 4.89 3.14 -1.65
CA MET A 1 6.12 3.94 -1.47
C MET A 1 5.85 5.42 -1.70
N PHE A 2 6.34 6.32 -0.84
CA PHE A 2 6.20 7.79 -0.90
C PHE A 2 7.12 8.53 -1.92
N CYS A 3 6.75 9.73 -2.39
CA CYS A 3 7.38 10.42 -3.54
C CYS A 3 7.48 11.97 -3.47
N LEU A 4 7.56 12.60 -2.29
CA LEU A 4 8.22 13.91 -2.17
C LEU A 4 9.74 13.67 -2.02
N ASN A 5 10.47 13.73 -3.13
CA ASN A 5 11.87 13.31 -3.16
C ASN A 5 12.73 14.26 -4.01
N VAL A 6 13.88 14.63 -3.47
CA VAL A 6 14.83 15.53 -4.15
C VAL A 6 15.70 14.83 -5.21
N ARG A 7 15.63 13.49 -5.28
CA ARG A 7 16.37 12.61 -6.21
C ARG A 7 15.44 11.57 -6.87
N PRO A 8 14.39 11.99 -7.62
CA PRO A 8 13.35 11.09 -8.13
C PRO A 8 13.90 9.93 -8.98
N ALA A 9 14.94 10.16 -9.78
CA ALA A 9 15.54 9.08 -10.57
C ALA A 9 16.26 8.01 -9.72
N GLN A 10 16.91 8.40 -8.62
CA GLN A 10 17.55 7.44 -7.71
C GLN A 10 16.50 6.67 -6.90
N ALA A 11 15.44 7.37 -6.46
CA ALA A 11 14.30 6.75 -5.79
C ALA A 11 13.65 5.66 -6.65
N VAL A 12 13.33 5.97 -7.92
CA VAL A 12 12.75 5.00 -8.85
C VAL A 12 13.68 3.83 -9.13
N ARG A 13 15.00 4.05 -9.25
CA ARG A 13 15.96 2.93 -9.38
C ARG A 13 15.96 2.02 -8.15
N ALA A 14 15.88 2.59 -6.95
CA ALA A 14 15.81 1.80 -5.71
C ALA A 14 14.53 0.97 -5.63
N VAL A 15 13.39 1.51 -6.12
CA VAL A 15 12.15 0.77 -6.30
C VAL A 15 12.33 -0.38 -7.29
N ALA A 16 12.82 -0.08 -8.49
CA ALA A 16 12.95 -1.05 -9.57
C ALA A 16 13.88 -2.20 -9.18
N ALA A 17 14.93 -1.91 -8.42
CA ALA A 17 15.87 -2.90 -7.91
C ALA A 17 15.24 -3.92 -6.94
N GLN A 18 14.05 -3.65 -6.39
CA GLN A 18 13.35 -4.64 -5.57
C GLN A 18 12.74 -5.78 -6.40
N GLY A 19 12.52 -5.58 -7.70
CA GLY A 19 12.05 -6.64 -8.61
C GLY A 19 10.67 -7.22 -8.28
N GLY A 20 9.74 -6.42 -7.75
CA GLY A 20 8.37 -6.88 -7.47
C GLY A 20 7.51 -6.99 -8.73
N ASP A 21 6.59 -7.97 -8.77
CA ASP A 21 5.64 -8.18 -9.87
C ASP A 21 4.72 -6.96 -10.08
N ALA A 22 4.39 -6.30 -8.97
CA ALA A 22 3.71 -5.02 -8.96
C ALA A 22 4.37 -4.05 -7.99
N THR A 23 4.23 -2.76 -8.30
CA THR A 23 4.81 -1.66 -7.53
C THR A 23 3.75 -0.60 -7.29
N VAL A 24 3.57 -0.24 -6.01
CA VAL A 24 2.70 0.86 -5.60
C VAL A 24 3.55 2.10 -5.30
N LEU A 25 3.38 3.14 -6.10
CA LEU A 25 3.90 4.48 -5.81
C LEU A 25 2.77 5.36 -5.27
N ILE A 26 3.05 6.06 -4.19
CA ILE A 26 2.20 7.00 -3.48
C ILE A 26 2.91 8.34 -3.56
N GLU A 27 2.16 9.40 -3.80
CA GLU A 27 2.70 10.74 -4.02
C GLU A 27 3.52 10.91 -5.29
N SER A 28 3.29 10.09 -6.32
CA SER A 28 4.06 10.12 -7.58
C SER A 28 3.83 11.43 -8.37
N THR A 29 4.55 12.49 -7.97
CA THR A 29 4.49 13.81 -8.61
C THR A 29 4.98 13.77 -10.06
N SER A 30 4.75 14.84 -10.82
CA SER A 30 5.23 14.96 -12.21
C SER A 30 6.74 14.71 -12.37
N ARG A 31 7.54 15.00 -11.33
CA ARG A 31 9.00 14.76 -11.31
C ARG A 31 9.37 13.27 -11.36
N PHE A 32 8.48 12.39 -10.89
CA PHE A 32 8.68 10.94 -10.90
C PHE A 32 8.28 10.28 -12.21
N ARG A 33 7.39 10.93 -13.00
CA ARG A 33 6.80 10.33 -14.20
C ARG A 33 7.87 9.87 -15.20
N GLY A 34 8.82 10.73 -15.55
CA GLY A 34 9.86 10.41 -16.53
C GLY A 34 10.74 9.22 -16.12
N PRO A 35 11.37 9.24 -14.93
CA PRO A 35 12.11 8.09 -14.44
C PRO A 35 11.26 6.82 -14.30
N ALA A 36 10.04 6.91 -13.75
CA ALA A 36 9.15 5.76 -13.57
C ALA A 36 8.79 5.10 -14.91
N GLN A 37 8.43 5.89 -15.93
CA GLN A 37 8.14 5.38 -17.28
C GLN A 37 9.32 4.64 -17.93
N ARG A 38 10.57 4.97 -17.55
CA ARG A 38 11.76 4.32 -18.12
C ARG A 38 12.20 3.08 -17.37
N LEU A 39 11.90 2.98 -16.08
CA LEU A 39 12.53 2.02 -15.17
C LEU A 39 11.54 1.06 -14.51
N LEU A 40 10.26 1.39 -14.52
CA LEU A 40 9.19 0.55 -13.97
C LEU A 40 8.30 0.05 -15.11
N PRO A 41 7.56 -1.05 -14.88
CA PRO A 41 6.47 -1.44 -15.76
C PRO A 41 5.45 -0.31 -15.99
N PRO A 42 4.62 -0.40 -17.05
CA PRO A 42 3.60 0.60 -17.30
C PRO A 42 2.62 0.70 -16.12
N VAL A 43 2.06 1.90 -15.95
CA VAL A 43 0.97 2.12 -14.99
C VAL A 43 -0.26 1.34 -15.48
N ARG A 44 -0.80 0.48 -14.60
CA ARG A 44 -2.01 -0.30 -14.88
C ARG A 44 -3.23 0.18 -14.11
N ALA A 45 -3.01 0.82 -12.96
CA ALA A 45 -4.06 1.47 -12.19
C ALA A 45 -3.55 2.77 -11.57
N ALA A 46 -4.43 3.75 -11.45
CA ALA A 46 -4.13 5.02 -10.82
C ALA A 46 -5.38 5.58 -10.14
N GLY A 47 -5.18 6.30 -9.05
CA GLY A 47 -6.24 7.01 -8.34
C GLY A 47 -5.70 8.21 -7.59
N LEU A 48 -6.60 9.09 -7.17
CA LEU A 48 -6.28 10.24 -6.33
C LEU A 48 -6.93 10.10 -4.97
N THR A 49 -6.20 10.49 -3.92
CA THR A 49 -6.75 10.48 -2.55
C THR A 49 -7.85 11.52 -2.33
N ARG A 50 -7.93 12.52 -3.22
CA ARG A 50 -8.96 13.57 -3.31
C ARG A 50 -8.78 14.37 -4.60
N ARG A 51 -9.71 15.29 -4.92
CA ARG A 51 -9.51 16.29 -5.97
C ARG A 51 -8.25 17.13 -5.68
N GLY A 52 -7.28 17.10 -6.60
CA GLY A 52 -5.97 17.74 -6.42
C GLY A 52 -5.10 17.08 -5.33
N GLY A 53 -5.47 15.88 -4.89
CA GLY A 53 -4.67 15.07 -3.97
C GLY A 53 -3.46 14.46 -4.65
N MET A 54 -2.62 13.84 -3.83
CA MET A 54 -1.44 13.13 -4.30
C MET A 54 -1.84 11.78 -4.91
N PRO A 55 -1.25 11.39 -6.06
CA PRO A 55 -1.64 10.18 -6.76
C PRO A 55 -1.13 8.92 -6.09
N ILE A 56 -1.90 7.84 -6.25
CA ILE A 56 -1.50 6.46 -6.03
C ILE A 56 -1.45 5.81 -7.41
N THR A 57 -0.34 5.18 -7.76
CA THR A 57 -0.17 4.47 -9.04
C THR A 57 0.33 3.05 -8.81
N VAL A 58 -0.27 2.10 -9.52
CA VAL A 58 0.13 0.70 -9.55
C VAL A 58 0.79 0.42 -10.90
N HIS A 59 2.05 -0.01 -10.84
CA HIS A 59 2.82 -0.44 -11.99
C HIS A 59 2.91 -1.96 -11.97
N ALA A 60 2.64 -2.63 -13.09
CA ALA A 60 2.74 -4.09 -13.18
C ALA A 60 3.15 -4.52 -14.59
N ALA A 61 3.97 -5.57 -14.67
CA ALA A 61 4.44 -6.15 -15.94
C ALA A 61 3.29 -6.86 -16.68
N GLU A 62 3.46 -7.14 -17.98
CA GLU A 62 2.42 -7.81 -18.78
C GLU A 62 1.91 -9.15 -18.27
N PRO A 63 2.73 -10.08 -17.72
CA PRO A 63 2.19 -11.32 -17.17
C PRO A 63 1.39 -11.10 -15.88
N THR A 64 1.41 -9.91 -15.30
CA THR A 64 0.76 -9.56 -14.04
C THR A 64 -0.51 -8.74 -14.32
N PRO A 65 -1.68 -9.38 -14.47
CA PRO A 65 -2.91 -8.67 -14.79
C PRO A 65 -3.33 -7.76 -13.63
N VAL A 66 -3.89 -6.59 -13.96
CA VAL A 66 -4.51 -5.67 -13.00
C VAL A 66 -5.94 -5.41 -13.43
N GLN A 67 -6.89 -5.68 -12.53
CA GLN A 67 -8.33 -5.71 -12.81
C GLN A 67 -9.12 -5.06 -11.67
N ASP A 68 -10.43 -4.89 -11.87
CA ASP A 68 -11.39 -4.37 -10.87
C ASP A 68 -10.96 -3.06 -10.19
N VAL A 69 -10.33 -2.17 -10.97
CA VAL A 69 -9.74 -0.94 -10.46
C VAL A 69 -10.84 0.03 -10.00
N THR A 70 -10.85 0.32 -8.70
CA THR A 70 -11.77 1.26 -8.06
C THR A 70 -10.98 2.32 -7.28
N GLU A 71 -11.11 3.58 -7.70
CA GLU A 71 -10.56 4.72 -6.93
C GLU A 71 -11.52 5.10 -5.80
N HIS A 72 -11.02 5.02 -4.57
CA HIS A 72 -11.74 5.53 -3.42
C HIS A 72 -11.17 6.90 -3.03
N ARG A 73 -11.94 7.96 -3.30
CA ARG A 73 -11.63 9.36 -2.90
C ARG A 73 -11.55 9.60 -1.39
N ARG A 74 -11.60 8.51 -0.62
CA ARG A 74 -11.33 8.40 0.80
C ARG A 74 -9.88 7.96 1.09
N GLY A 75 -8.99 7.91 0.09
CA GLY A 75 -7.56 7.77 0.32
C GLY A 75 -7.01 6.37 0.07
N TRP A 76 -7.65 5.57 -0.78
CA TRP A 76 -7.03 4.34 -1.28
C TRP A 76 -7.46 4.02 -2.71
N LEU A 77 -6.69 3.15 -3.34
CA LEU A 77 -7.01 2.52 -4.62
C LEU A 77 -7.22 1.03 -4.35
N GLU A 78 -8.31 0.49 -4.86
CA GLU A 78 -8.64 -0.92 -4.77
C GLU A 78 -8.51 -1.54 -6.17
N CYS A 79 -7.84 -2.69 -6.29
CA CYS A 79 -7.73 -3.44 -7.55
C CYS A 79 -7.32 -4.88 -7.28
N ARG A 80 -7.54 -5.78 -8.23
CA ARG A 80 -6.92 -7.11 -8.20
C ARG A 80 -5.63 -7.13 -9.01
N VAL A 81 -4.55 -7.64 -8.43
CA VAL A 81 -3.25 -7.79 -9.08
C VAL A 81 -2.87 -9.27 -9.05
N ALA A 82 -2.84 -9.93 -10.22
CA ALA A 82 -2.61 -11.37 -10.33
C ALA A 82 -3.47 -12.21 -9.36
N GLY A 83 -4.76 -11.88 -9.24
CA GLY A 83 -5.71 -12.55 -8.34
C GLY A 83 -5.77 -11.99 -6.92
N VAL A 84 -4.73 -11.28 -6.46
CA VAL A 84 -4.67 -10.72 -5.10
C VAL A 84 -5.41 -9.37 -5.04
N LEU A 85 -6.38 -9.24 -4.15
CA LEU A 85 -7.06 -7.98 -3.87
C LEU A 85 -6.11 -7.01 -3.14
N LEU A 86 -5.79 -5.89 -3.77
CA LEU A 86 -4.87 -4.88 -3.27
C LEU A 86 -5.62 -3.61 -2.86
N PHE A 87 -5.47 -3.21 -1.60
CA PHE A 87 -5.79 -1.87 -1.11
C PHE A 87 -4.49 -1.05 -1.00
N ALA A 88 -4.22 -0.21 -2.00
CA ALA A 88 -3.11 0.72 -1.98
C ALA A 88 -3.52 2.01 -1.27
N VAL A 89 -3.00 2.25 -0.06
CA VAL A 89 -3.50 3.26 0.88
C VAL A 89 -2.62 4.51 0.91
N HIS A 90 -3.27 5.67 0.95
CA HIS A 90 -2.66 6.95 1.29
C HIS A 90 -3.67 7.83 2.04
N ALA A 91 -3.70 7.68 3.37
CA ALA A 91 -4.55 8.47 4.24
C ALA A 91 -3.96 9.88 4.44
N VAL A 92 -4.79 10.84 4.86
CA VAL A 92 -4.34 12.23 5.02
C VAL A 92 -3.37 12.39 6.20
N ALA A 93 -2.26 13.11 5.98
CA ALA A 93 -1.33 13.47 7.05
C ALA A 93 -1.99 14.29 8.18
N PRO A 94 -1.70 14.01 9.47
CA PRO A 94 -2.48 14.45 10.63
C PRO A 94 -2.09 15.82 11.24
N TYR A 95 -1.58 16.77 10.45
CA TYR A 95 -0.97 18.00 10.98
C TYR A 95 -1.96 19.14 11.34
N LEU A 96 -3.27 18.95 11.14
CA LEU A 96 -4.33 19.90 11.52
C LEU A 96 -5.54 19.17 12.12
N PRO A 97 -6.33 19.78 13.02
CA PRO A 97 -7.48 19.13 13.66
C PRO A 97 -8.50 18.51 12.67
N TRP A 98 -8.84 19.22 11.60
CA TRP A 98 -9.76 18.69 10.59
C TRP A 98 -9.14 17.54 9.77
N ARG A 99 -7.80 17.51 9.63
CA ARG A 99 -7.09 16.39 8.99
C ARG A 99 -7.06 15.17 9.88
N LEU A 100 -6.91 15.35 11.19
CA LEU A 100 -7.03 14.27 12.17
C LEU A 100 -8.41 13.59 12.09
N ALA A 101 -9.49 14.39 12.11
CA ALA A 101 -10.84 13.88 11.96
C ALA A 101 -11.02 13.15 10.63
N ARG A 102 -10.58 13.76 9.52
CA ARG A 102 -10.63 13.14 8.19
C ARG A 102 -9.84 11.83 8.13
N ARG A 103 -8.62 11.77 8.67
CA ARG A 103 -7.80 10.53 8.71
C ARG A 103 -8.57 9.43 9.41
N ARG A 104 -9.19 9.72 10.56
CA ARG A 104 -10.03 8.76 11.29
C ARG A 104 -11.18 8.23 10.43
N ASP A 105 -11.90 9.11 9.74
CA ASP A 105 -13.01 8.71 8.87
C ASP A 105 -12.54 7.86 7.67
N GLN A 106 -11.37 8.19 7.10
CA GLN A 106 -10.76 7.42 6.03
C GLN A 106 -10.39 6.01 6.49
N LEU A 107 -9.72 5.91 7.65
CA LEU A 107 -9.30 4.63 8.20
C LEU A 107 -10.49 3.78 8.62
N ARG A 108 -11.51 4.36 9.26
CA ARG A 108 -12.76 3.64 9.56
C ARG A 108 -13.41 3.08 8.31
N ALA A 109 -13.56 3.89 7.27
CA ALA A 109 -14.16 3.43 6.01
C ALA A 109 -13.35 2.32 5.32
N LEU A 110 -12.02 2.39 5.42
CA LEU A 110 -11.15 1.33 4.92
C LEU A 110 -11.29 0.04 5.76
N ALA A 111 -11.37 0.16 7.09
CA ALA A 111 -11.59 -0.98 7.98
C ALA A 111 -12.91 -1.68 7.66
N ASP A 112 -14.00 -0.92 7.52
CA ASP A 112 -15.32 -1.44 7.12
C ASP A 112 -15.21 -2.22 5.79
N ARG A 113 -14.54 -1.63 4.77
CA ARG A 113 -14.33 -2.30 3.48
C ARG A 113 -13.46 -3.56 3.59
N ILE A 114 -12.44 -3.55 4.44
CA ILE A 114 -11.55 -4.71 4.67
C ILE A 114 -12.32 -5.84 5.35
N ALA A 115 -13.18 -5.53 6.33
CA ALA A 115 -14.01 -6.51 7.01
C ALA A 115 -15.02 -7.21 6.06
N ASP A 116 -15.43 -6.52 4.99
CA ASP A 116 -16.30 -7.08 3.95
C ASP A 116 -15.56 -7.99 2.93
N VAL A 117 -14.23 -8.16 3.05
CA VAL A 117 -13.49 -9.08 2.17
C VAL A 117 -13.83 -10.53 2.54
N PRO A 118 -14.26 -11.37 1.57
CA PRO A 118 -14.59 -12.76 1.84
C PRO A 118 -13.44 -13.53 2.50
N THR A 119 -13.75 -14.33 3.52
CA THR A 119 -12.77 -15.21 4.16
C THR A 119 -12.14 -16.15 3.13
N GLY A 120 -10.81 -16.14 3.04
CA GLY A 120 -10.05 -16.98 2.12
C GLY A 120 -9.66 -16.31 0.80
N ASP A 121 -10.20 -15.15 0.47
CA ASP A 121 -9.78 -14.37 -0.70
C ASP A 121 -8.37 -13.77 -0.43
N PRO A 122 -7.36 -14.00 -1.28
CA PRO A 122 -6.03 -13.44 -1.08
C PRO A 122 -6.09 -11.92 -1.22
N ALA A 123 -5.71 -11.22 -0.16
CA ALA A 123 -5.81 -9.76 -0.11
C ALA A 123 -4.67 -9.11 0.67
N LEU A 124 -4.37 -7.85 0.35
CA LEU A 124 -3.29 -7.08 0.95
C LEU A 124 -3.69 -5.61 1.04
N ALA A 125 -3.53 -5.01 2.22
CA ALA A 125 -3.61 -3.57 2.39
C ALA A 125 -2.21 -3.03 2.68
N ILE A 126 -1.73 -2.10 1.85
CA ILE A 126 -0.37 -1.56 1.93
C ILE A 126 -0.33 -0.10 1.55
N GLY A 127 0.46 0.68 2.29
CA GLY A 127 0.75 2.06 1.94
C GLY A 127 0.94 2.95 3.15
N ASP A 128 0.77 4.24 2.94
CA ASP A 128 0.93 5.26 3.98
C ASP A 128 -0.41 5.53 4.66
N PHE A 129 -0.59 4.99 5.86
CA PHE A 129 -1.79 5.23 6.66
C PHE A 129 -1.68 6.52 7.46
N ASN A 130 -0.52 7.19 7.38
CA ASN A 130 -0.22 8.44 8.06
C ASN A 130 -0.50 8.37 9.56
N THR A 131 -0.39 7.19 10.18
CA THR A 131 -0.66 6.95 11.60
C THR A 131 0.35 5.99 12.19
N ALA A 132 0.82 6.26 13.41
CA ALA A 132 1.71 5.35 14.12
C ALA A 132 0.94 4.19 14.78
N ASP A 133 1.62 3.08 15.03
CA ASP A 133 1.01 1.89 15.62
C ASP A 133 0.63 2.05 17.10
N PHE A 134 1.23 3.01 17.80
CA PHE A 134 0.86 3.39 19.15
C PHE A 134 -0.29 4.42 19.22
N GLU A 135 -0.73 4.99 18.09
CA GLU A 135 -1.85 5.93 18.09
C GLU A 135 -3.19 5.20 18.26
N ARG A 136 -4.10 5.78 19.05
CA ARG A 136 -5.44 5.20 19.25
C ARG A 136 -6.20 4.97 17.93
N VAL A 137 -6.04 5.86 16.96
CA VAL A 137 -6.70 5.71 15.65
C VAL A 137 -6.24 4.47 14.89
N TRP A 138 -5.00 4.03 15.09
CA TRP A 138 -4.50 2.78 14.54
C TRP A 138 -5.15 1.59 15.23
N ALA A 139 -5.20 1.59 16.57
CA ALA A 139 -5.87 0.54 17.33
C ALA A 139 -7.37 0.39 16.96
N ASP A 140 -8.07 1.52 16.79
CA ASP A 140 -9.47 1.54 16.35
C ASP A 140 -9.61 0.96 14.91
N PHE A 141 -8.65 1.26 14.03
CA PHE A 141 -8.61 0.73 12.67
C PHE A 141 -8.34 -0.78 12.64
N GLU A 142 -7.34 -1.28 13.38
CA GLU A 142 -7.04 -2.72 13.46
C GLU A 142 -8.23 -3.50 14.02
N ALA A 143 -8.90 -2.97 15.04
CA ALA A 143 -10.12 -3.58 15.56
C ALA A 143 -11.26 -3.61 14.53
N GLY A 144 -11.39 -2.57 13.71
CA GLY A 144 -12.39 -2.49 12.64
C GLY A 144 -12.08 -3.37 11.42
N ALA A 145 -10.80 -3.66 11.15
CA ALA A 145 -10.36 -4.53 10.07
C ALA A 145 -10.58 -6.03 10.34
N GLY A 146 -11.19 -6.36 11.49
CA GLY A 146 -11.52 -7.73 11.89
C GLY A 146 -10.29 -8.53 12.26
N ASP A 147 -10.16 -9.71 11.67
CA ASP A 147 -9.11 -10.69 11.93
C ASP A 147 -7.86 -10.52 11.06
N TRP A 148 -7.84 -9.50 10.19
CA TRP A 148 -6.63 -9.11 9.46
C TRP A 148 -5.47 -8.82 10.42
N ARG A 149 -4.27 -9.19 9.98
CA ARG A 149 -3.04 -9.11 10.77
C ARG A 149 -2.09 -8.12 10.15
N ARG A 150 -1.52 -7.24 10.97
CA ARG A 150 -0.39 -6.39 10.59
C ARG A 150 0.86 -7.25 10.39
N LEU A 151 1.53 -7.06 9.26
CA LEU A 151 2.87 -7.61 9.03
C LEU A 151 3.89 -6.57 9.50
N ALA A 152 4.55 -6.85 10.62
CA ALA A 152 5.67 -6.02 11.08
C ALA A 152 6.83 -6.15 10.08
N PRO A 153 7.26 -5.06 9.42
CA PRO A 153 8.36 -5.15 8.48
C PRO A 153 9.66 -5.50 9.21
N SER A 154 10.40 -6.46 8.65
CA SER A 154 11.76 -6.75 9.08
C SER A 154 12.75 -5.78 8.42
N GLY A 155 13.79 -5.37 9.15
CA GLY A 155 14.80 -4.46 8.63
C GLY A 155 15.63 -3.82 9.74
N ARG A 156 16.57 -2.96 9.34
CA ARG A 156 17.44 -2.21 10.26
C ARG A 156 16.64 -1.24 11.15
N TRP A 157 15.49 -0.79 10.68
CA TRP A 157 14.63 0.17 11.35
C TRP A 157 13.22 -0.39 11.45
N SER A 158 12.59 -0.23 12.61
CA SER A 158 11.19 -0.61 12.84
C SER A 158 10.19 0.44 12.35
N GLY A 159 10.63 1.67 12.08
CA GLY A 159 9.79 2.74 11.55
C GLY A 159 10.11 3.06 10.10
N THR A 160 9.10 3.49 9.35
CA THR A 160 9.19 3.80 7.93
C THR A 160 9.44 5.28 7.67
N TRP A 161 9.05 6.18 8.57
CA TRP A 161 9.31 7.61 8.48
C TRP A 161 10.52 8.00 9.35
N LEU A 162 11.65 8.28 8.69
CA LEU A 162 12.94 8.46 9.35
C LEU A 162 13.12 9.83 10.02
N LEU A 163 12.39 10.84 9.52
CA LEU A 163 12.49 12.22 10.00
C LEU A 163 11.39 12.61 11.01
N GLY A 164 10.53 11.65 11.36
CA GLY A 164 9.32 11.91 12.14
C GLY A 164 9.46 12.02 13.65
N GLY A 165 10.55 11.47 14.19
CA GLY A 165 10.82 11.50 15.62
C GLY A 165 12.18 12.12 15.88
N VAL A 166 12.27 12.95 16.92
CA VAL A 166 13.53 13.56 17.39
C VAL A 166 14.57 12.47 17.78
N TRP A 167 14.12 11.23 18.02
CA TRP A 167 14.97 10.14 18.52
C TRP A 167 14.70 8.74 17.92
N SER A 168 13.63 8.53 17.16
CA SER A 168 13.29 7.22 16.58
C SER A 168 12.44 7.36 15.32
N PRO A 169 12.67 6.51 14.29
CA PRO A 169 11.74 6.36 13.17
C PRO A 169 10.35 5.96 13.65
N ILE A 170 9.31 6.43 12.94
CA ILE A 170 7.90 6.13 13.24
C ILE A 170 7.35 5.23 12.13
N ALA A 171 6.67 4.15 12.47
CA ALA A 171 5.98 3.28 11.52
C ALA A 171 4.65 3.91 11.11
N VAL A 172 4.60 4.57 9.95
CA VAL A 172 3.38 5.17 9.39
C VAL A 172 2.91 4.49 8.10
N ASP A 173 3.82 3.75 7.47
CA ASP A 173 3.49 2.85 6.37
C ASP A 173 3.28 1.45 6.95
N HIS A 174 2.14 0.84 6.61
CA HIS A 174 1.74 -0.44 7.18
C HIS A 174 1.40 -1.43 6.09
N VAL A 175 1.43 -2.71 6.48
CA VAL A 175 0.97 -3.83 5.68
C VAL A 175 0.01 -4.65 6.52
N LEU A 176 -1.18 -4.93 6.00
CA LEU A 176 -2.14 -5.85 6.61
C LEU A 176 -2.56 -6.92 5.62
N THR A 177 -2.81 -8.11 6.14
CA THR A 177 -3.16 -9.28 5.35
C THR A 177 -4.15 -10.16 6.12
N PRO A 178 -5.05 -10.91 5.46
CA PRO A 178 -5.92 -11.86 6.15
C PRO A 178 -5.09 -12.98 6.82
N PRO A 179 -5.62 -13.65 7.87
CA PRO A 179 -4.92 -14.70 8.60
C PRO A 179 -4.30 -15.80 7.73
N ALA A 180 -4.99 -16.18 6.65
CA ALA A 180 -4.54 -17.22 5.71
C ALA A 180 -3.18 -16.89 5.07
N LEU A 181 -2.93 -15.61 4.81
CA LEU A 181 -1.67 -15.12 4.24
C LEU A 181 -0.66 -14.69 5.31
N ALA A 182 -1.10 -14.48 6.55
CA ALA A 182 -0.24 -14.06 7.65
C ALA A 182 0.69 -15.17 8.14
N GLY A 183 0.23 -16.43 8.14
CA GLY A 183 0.97 -17.69 8.35
C GLY A 183 2.02 -17.75 9.50
N GLY A 184 1.86 -18.66 10.45
CA GLY A 184 2.92 -19.04 11.39
C GLY A 184 3.89 -20.08 10.81
N GLY A 185 5.19 -20.03 11.13
CA GLY A 185 6.14 -21.10 10.79
C GLY A 185 6.93 -20.94 9.49
N GLY A 186 7.07 -19.71 8.96
CA GLY A 186 7.96 -19.40 7.84
C GLY A 186 7.34 -19.46 6.44
N ALA A 187 6.12 -19.98 6.32
CA ALA A 187 5.37 -20.05 5.06
C ALA A 187 4.42 -18.85 4.82
N GLY A 188 4.32 -17.91 5.76
CA GLY A 188 3.48 -16.72 5.64
C GLY A 188 4.13 -15.58 4.85
N SER A 189 3.33 -14.56 4.55
CA SER A 189 3.77 -13.31 3.91
C SER A 189 4.84 -12.62 4.75
N ARG A 190 5.82 -12.00 4.08
CA ARG A 190 6.92 -11.28 4.74
C ARG A 190 6.99 -9.85 4.25
N ALA A 191 7.05 -8.91 5.17
CA ALA A 191 7.33 -7.52 4.87
C ALA A 191 8.79 -7.19 5.19
N THR A 192 9.47 -6.49 4.29
CA THR A 192 10.83 -5.97 4.49
C THR A 192 10.87 -4.48 4.15
N THR A 193 11.76 -3.76 4.82
CA THR A 193 12.02 -2.34 4.52
C THR A 193 13.28 -2.17 3.68
N PHE A 194 13.31 -1.14 2.84
CA PHE A 194 14.49 -0.76 2.09
C PHE A 194 14.62 0.76 1.98
N ALA A 195 15.86 1.25 1.86
CA ALA A 195 16.11 2.69 1.76
C ALA A 195 15.74 3.23 0.37
N ILE A 196 15.10 4.40 0.35
CA ILE A 196 14.80 5.12 -0.89
C ILE A 196 15.62 6.42 -0.88
N PRO A 197 16.63 6.56 -1.76
CA PRO A 197 17.46 7.76 -1.78
C PRO A 197 16.64 9.04 -1.95
N GLY A 198 16.84 10.01 -1.04
CA GLY A 198 16.17 11.32 -1.07
C GLY A 198 14.73 11.33 -0.58
N SER A 199 14.22 10.22 -0.05
CA SER A 199 12.91 10.09 0.59
C SER A 199 13.07 10.22 2.10
N ASP A 200 12.06 10.79 2.76
CA ASP A 200 11.90 10.75 4.22
C ASP A 200 11.23 9.45 4.70
N HIS A 201 10.66 8.67 3.79
CA HIS A 201 10.16 7.32 4.03
C HIS A 201 11.12 6.23 3.53
N LEU A 202 11.08 5.06 4.17
CA LEU A 202 11.55 3.79 3.65
C LEU A 202 10.52 3.16 2.69
N GLY A 203 10.99 2.31 1.79
CA GLY A 203 10.15 1.47 0.96
C GLY A 203 9.74 0.22 1.71
N LEU A 204 8.58 -0.33 1.35
CA LEU A 204 8.10 -1.62 1.80
C LEU A 204 8.11 -2.59 0.62
N ARG A 205 8.67 -3.78 0.82
CA ARG A 205 8.54 -4.94 -0.06
C ARG A 205 7.77 -6.00 0.69
N VAL A 206 6.78 -6.60 0.03
CA VAL A 206 6.00 -7.71 0.57
C VAL A 206 6.20 -8.90 -0.33
N ASP A 207 6.74 -9.98 0.22
CA ASP A 207 6.81 -11.28 -0.43
C ASP A 207 5.61 -12.09 0.04
N LEU A 208 4.73 -12.46 -0.90
CA LEU A 208 3.58 -13.32 -0.64
C LEU A 208 3.99 -14.80 -0.79
N PRO A 209 3.30 -15.74 -0.11
CA PRO A 209 3.55 -17.17 -0.28
C PRO A 209 3.39 -17.61 -1.74
N GLU A 210 4.17 -18.61 -2.16
CA GLU A 210 4.00 -19.22 -3.49
C GLU A 210 2.56 -19.75 -3.68
N GLY A 211 2.02 -19.57 -4.88
CA GLY A 211 0.64 -19.97 -5.19
C GLY A 211 -0.45 -19.03 -4.66
N THR A 212 -0.10 -17.94 -3.95
CA THR A 212 -1.07 -16.90 -3.56
C THR A 212 -1.67 -16.20 -4.78
N ALA A 213 -0.85 -15.97 -5.79
CA ALA A 213 -1.27 -15.43 -7.06
C ALA A 213 -1.67 -16.58 -7.99
N ASP A 214 -2.95 -16.62 -8.36
CA ASP A 214 -3.41 -17.44 -9.47
C ASP A 214 -3.92 -16.50 -10.57
N PRO A 215 -3.12 -16.27 -11.63
CA PRO A 215 -3.52 -15.40 -12.73
C PRO A 215 -4.71 -15.96 -13.53
N ALA A 216 -5.01 -17.25 -13.40
CA ALA A 216 -6.14 -17.91 -14.07
C ALA A 216 -7.41 -17.95 -13.21
N ALA A 217 -7.31 -17.87 -11.88
CA ALA A 217 -8.45 -17.89 -10.97
C ALA A 217 -9.16 -16.54 -10.81
N VAL A 218 -9.00 -15.59 -11.74
CA VAL A 218 -9.85 -14.40 -11.72
C VAL A 218 -11.16 -14.72 -12.45
N PRO A 219 -12.27 -15.02 -11.74
CA PRO A 219 -13.55 -15.14 -12.41
C PRO A 219 -13.84 -13.82 -13.10
N ALA A 220 -14.34 -13.87 -14.33
CA ALA A 220 -14.78 -12.68 -15.03
C ALA A 220 -15.77 -11.93 -14.12
N SER A 221 -15.42 -10.70 -13.73
CA SER A 221 -16.31 -9.84 -12.96
C SER A 221 -17.68 -9.83 -13.63
N PRO A 222 -18.78 -10.13 -12.91
CA PRO A 222 -20.11 -10.06 -13.49
C PRO A 222 -20.31 -8.65 -14.05
N ALA A 223 -20.79 -8.57 -15.29
CA ALA A 223 -21.02 -7.28 -15.94
C ALA A 223 -21.87 -6.38 -15.02
N PRO A 224 -21.55 -5.08 -14.90
CA PRO A 224 -22.31 -4.19 -14.04
C PRO A 224 -23.78 -4.21 -14.46
N ALA A 225 -24.67 -4.44 -13.49
CA ALA A 225 -26.10 -4.32 -13.71
C ALA A 225 -26.41 -2.88 -14.18
N ARG A 226 -27.06 -2.77 -15.34
CA ARG A 226 -27.47 -1.51 -15.94
C ARG A 226 -28.72 -0.96 -15.29
#